data_AF-A0A0B0S7V8-F1
#
_entry.id   AF-A0A0B0S7V8-F1
#
_cell.length_a   1.000
_cell.length_b   1.000
_cell.length_c   1.000
_cell.angle_alpha   90.00
_cell.angle_beta   90.00
_cell.angle_gamma   90.00
#
_symmetry.space_group_name_H-M   'P 1'
#
loop_
_entity.id
_entity.type
_entity.pdbx_description
1 polymer ?
#
loop_
_entity_poly.entity_id
_entity_poly.type
_entity_poly.pdbx_seq_one_letter_code
_entity_poly.pdbx_strand_id
1 'polypeptide(L)'
;NPKAKGEGCGMSAGSKTGAIEFVGEFDRYNVASATGYLRLTYAGPLDLVALLYNGPGDASPRALDPVMNCAPVSPATLLVVRDRGLARAGFDEEGSGRYTLELSSTPCP
;
A
#
# COMPACT_ATOMS: atom_id res chain seq x y z
N ASN A 1 3.39 4.24 19.15
CA ASN A 1 4.25 3.04 19.06
C ASN A 1 4.93 3.11 17.70
N PRO A 2 6.23 3.44 17.60
CA PRO A 2 6.86 3.61 16.29
C PRO A 2 6.95 2.25 15.61
N LYS A 3 6.44 2.13 14.38
CA LYS A 3 6.55 0.91 13.59
C LYS A 3 8.03 0.61 13.36
N ALA A 4 8.49 -0.55 13.81
CA ALA A 4 9.83 -1.03 13.53
C ALA A 4 10.01 -1.16 12.00
N LYS A 5 11.13 -0.64 11.48
CA LYS A 5 11.50 -0.76 10.07
C LYS A 5 11.52 -2.23 9.65
N GLY A 6 10.56 -2.65 8.82
CA GLY A 6 10.69 -3.83 7.97
C GLY A 6 9.91 -5.09 8.36
N GLU A 7 9.30 -5.18 9.55
CA GLU A 7 8.38 -6.29 9.87
C GLU A 7 7.01 -6.01 9.27
N GLY A 8 6.79 -6.57 8.07
CA GLY A 8 5.54 -6.36 7.36
C GLY A 8 4.35 -6.90 8.16
N CYS A 9 3.36 -6.06 8.42
CA CYS A 9 2.14 -6.50 9.08
C CYS A 9 1.37 -7.48 8.18
N GLY A 10 0.99 -8.65 8.70
CA GLY A 10 0.11 -9.57 7.99
C GLY A 10 -1.25 -8.92 7.68
N MET A 11 -1.72 -9.08 6.45
CA MET A 11 -3.04 -8.63 5.99
C MET A 11 -3.68 -9.76 5.18
N SER A 12 -4.67 -10.44 5.77
CA SER A 12 -5.40 -11.54 5.14
C SER A 12 -6.88 -11.21 4.87
N ALA A 13 -7.45 -10.22 5.57
CA ALA A 13 -8.82 -9.74 5.37
C ALA A 13 -9.01 -8.32 5.93
N GLY A 14 -10.13 -7.69 5.57
CA GLY A 14 -10.59 -6.42 6.14
C GLY A 14 -9.78 -5.21 5.67
N SER A 15 -9.82 -4.14 6.49
CA SER A 15 -9.17 -2.87 6.21
C SER A 15 -7.97 -2.61 7.12
N LYS A 16 -6.93 -1.96 6.59
CA LYS A 16 -5.82 -1.39 7.35
C LYS A 16 -5.61 0.06 6.99
N THR A 17 -5.38 0.90 7.99
CA THR A 17 -4.99 2.29 7.80
C THR A 17 -3.51 2.47 8.12
N GLY A 18 -2.83 3.34 7.37
CA GLY A 18 -1.43 3.69 7.59
C GLY A 18 -1.14 5.15 7.24
N ALA A 19 0.10 5.55 7.45
CA ALA A 19 0.59 6.87 7.09
C ALA A 19 2.04 6.78 6.62
N ILE A 20 2.37 7.52 5.57
CA ILE A 20 3.74 7.80 5.14
C ILE A 20 4.07 9.21 5.62
N GLU A 21 4.86 9.31 6.69
CA GLU A 21 5.14 10.55 7.41
C GLU A 21 6.46 11.17 6.95
N PHE A 22 7.44 10.39 6.51
CA PHE A 22 8.79 10.85 6.16
C PHE A 22 9.19 10.57 4.70
N VAL A 23 10.14 11.37 4.18
CA VAL A 23 10.71 11.16 2.84
C VAL A 23 11.40 9.79 2.78
N GLY A 24 11.05 9.01 1.76
CA GLY A 24 11.58 7.65 1.56
C GLY A 24 11.05 6.62 2.56
N GLU A 25 10.09 6.98 3.42
CA GLU A 25 9.36 6.02 4.23
C GLU A 25 8.47 5.15 3.34
N PHE A 26 8.30 3.91 3.77
CA PHE A 26 7.37 2.98 3.19
C PHE A 26 6.81 2.07 4.27
N ASP A 27 5.55 1.70 4.09
CA ASP A 27 4.89 0.67 4.88
C ASP A 27 4.91 -0.66 4.12
N ARG A 28 5.09 -1.77 4.85
CA ARG A 28 5.20 -3.12 4.29
C ARG A 28 4.09 -4.01 4.85
N TYR A 29 3.45 -4.81 4.00
CA TYR A 29 2.44 -5.78 4.41
C TYR A 29 2.67 -7.14 3.74
N ASN A 30 2.55 -8.22 4.51
CA ASN A 30 2.50 -9.57 3.96
C ASN A 30 1.05 -9.91 3.60
N VAL A 31 0.80 -10.19 2.32
CA VAL A 31 -0.52 -10.48 1.76
C VAL A 31 -0.61 -11.89 1.15
N ALA A 32 0.38 -12.75 1.42
CA ALA A 32 0.48 -14.09 0.81
C ALA A 32 -0.74 -15.00 1.09
N SER A 33 -1.45 -14.77 2.18
CA SER A 33 -2.68 -15.51 2.55
C SER A 33 -3.97 -14.78 2.18
N ALA A 34 -3.89 -13.58 1.60
CA ALA A 34 -5.05 -12.82 1.20
C ALA A 34 -5.61 -13.31 -0.14
N THR A 35 -6.94 -13.23 -0.27
CA THR A 35 -7.67 -13.54 -1.50
C THR A 35 -8.57 -12.37 -1.88
N GLY A 36 -8.99 -12.30 -3.14
CA GLY A 36 -9.85 -11.25 -3.65
C GLY A 36 -9.05 -10.06 -4.19
N TYR A 37 -9.58 -8.85 -3.97
CA TYR A 37 -9.11 -7.61 -4.58
C TYR A 37 -8.67 -6.63 -3.51
N LEU A 38 -7.43 -6.14 -3.63
CA LEU A 38 -6.90 -5.05 -2.80
C LEU A 38 -7.33 -3.72 -3.40
N ARG A 39 -7.82 -2.83 -2.55
CA ARG A 39 -8.11 -1.43 -2.87
C ARG A 39 -7.21 -0.52 -2.06
N LEU A 40 -6.63 0.48 -2.72
CA LEU A 40 -5.95 1.60 -2.10
C LEU A 40 -6.88 2.81 -2.10
N THR A 41 -6.94 3.52 -0.99
CA THR A 41 -7.61 4.83 -0.92
C THR A 41 -6.74 5.75 -0.09
N TYR A 42 -6.51 6.97 -0.57
CA TYR A 42 -5.81 7.99 0.18
C TYR A 42 -6.34 9.37 -0.20
N ALA A 43 -6.01 10.36 0.61
CA ALA A 43 -6.35 11.75 0.36
C ALA A 43 -5.11 12.62 0.56
N GLY A 44 -5.23 13.87 0.09
CA GLY A 44 -4.17 14.86 0.23
C GLY A 44 -3.16 14.87 -0.90
N PRO A 45 -2.16 15.74 -0.80
CA PRO A 45 -1.25 16.10 -1.89
C PRO A 45 -0.08 15.12 -2.12
N LEU A 46 0.19 14.18 -1.20
CA LEU A 46 1.23 13.16 -1.40
C LEU A 46 0.76 12.09 -2.39
N ASP A 47 1.58 11.83 -3.40
CA ASP A 47 1.28 10.87 -4.46
C ASP A 47 1.64 9.44 -4.01
N LEU A 48 0.73 8.80 -3.28
CA LEU A 48 0.93 7.45 -2.79
C LEU A 48 0.71 6.39 -3.87
N VAL A 49 1.60 5.40 -3.86
CA VAL A 49 1.47 4.19 -4.66
C VAL A 49 1.55 2.97 -3.76
N ALA A 50 0.73 1.96 -4.05
CA ALA A 50 0.82 0.65 -3.42
C ALA A 50 1.32 -0.38 -4.44
N LEU A 51 2.44 -1.02 -4.16
CA LEU A 51 3.13 -1.95 -5.05
C LEU A 51 2.90 -3.38 -4.57
N LEU A 52 2.21 -4.18 -5.38
CA LEU A 52 1.97 -5.60 -5.17
C LEU A 52 3.03 -6.44 -5.89
N TYR A 53 3.87 -7.10 -5.11
CA TYR A 53 4.92 -7.99 -5.59
C TYR A 53 4.45 -9.44 -5.46
N ASN A 54 4.68 -10.22 -6.52
CA ASN A 54 4.53 -11.68 -6.48
C ASN A 54 5.62 -12.33 -5.59
N GLY A 55 6.75 -11.65 -5.38
CA GLY A 55 7.81 -12.06 -4.46
C GLY A 55 8.95 -11.03 -4.38
N PRO A 56 9.98 -11.26 -3.54
CA PRO A 56 11.08 -10.31 -3.32
C PRO A 56 11.90 -9.96 -4.58
N GLY A 57 11.87 -10.82 -5.60
CA GLY A 57 12.58 -10.62 -6.87
C GLY A 57 11.68 -10.13 -8.02
N ASP A 58 10.44 -9.76 -7.74
CA ASP A 58 9.53 -9.25 -8.76
C ASP A 58 9.97 -7.86 -9.24
N ALA A 59 10.52 -7.82 -10.46
CA ALA A 59 11.04 -6.61 -11.10
C ALA A 59 9.94 -5.70 -11.67
N SER A 60 8.69 -6.16 -11.68
CA SER A 60 7.57 -5.43 -12.27
C SER A 60 6.31 -5.60 -11.41
N PRO A 61 6.34 -5.08 -10.15
CA PRO A 61 5.19 -5.16 -9.27
C PRO A 61 3.99 -4.44 -9.87
N ARG A 62 2.79 -4.93 -9.55
CA ARG A 62 1.55 -4.25 -9.94
C ARG A 62 1.40 -2.99 -9.07
N ALA A 63 1.24 -1.84 -9.70
CA ALA A 63 1.05 -0.58 -9.02
C ALA A 63 -0.45 -0.26 -8.88
N LEU A 64 -0.87 0.12 -7.67
CA LEU A 64 -2.16 0.73 -7.39
C LEU A 64 -1.94 2.20 -7.07
N ASP A 65 -2.71 3.06 -7.71
CA ASP A 65 -2.62 4.51 -7.59
C ASP A 65 -4.01 5.16 -7.60
N PRO A 66 -4.17 6.50 -7.55
CA PRO A 66 -5.49 7.13 -7.53
C PRO A 66 -6.42 6.77 -8.68
N VAL A 67 -5.85 6.45 -9.85
CA VAL A 67 -6.61 6.15 -11.05
C VAL A 67 -6.90 4.65 -11.10
N MET A 68 -5.89 3.83 -10.90
CA MET A 68 -5.97 2.37 -10.88
C MET A 68 -5.81 1.87 -9.46
N ASN A 69 -6.82 2.11 -8.62
CA ASN A 69 -6.71 1.92 -7.18
C ASN A 69 -7.09 0.51 -6.70
N CYS A 70 -7.31 -0.44 -7.61
CA CYS A 70 -7.80 -1.78 -7.30
C CYS A 70 -7.06 -2.83 -8.14
N ALA A 71 -6.67 -3.95 -7.52
CA ALA A 71 -6.08 -5.08 -8.23
C ALA A 71 -6.35 -6.42 -7.52
N PRO A 72 -6.38 -7.56 -8.25
CA PRO A 72 -6.39 -8.87 -7.62
C PRO A 72 -5.09 -9.10 -6.83
N VAL A 73 -5.25 -9.68 -5.64
CA VAL A 73 -4.11 -9.95 -4.77
C VAL A 73 -3.36 -11.17 -5.25
N SER A 74 -4.00 -12.30 -5.50
CA SER A 74 -3.29 -13.51 -5.95
C SER A 74 -2.68 -13.31 -7.35
N PRO A 75 -1.38 -13.62 -7.57
CA PRO A 75 -0.46 -14.36 -6.71
C PRO A 75 0.52 -13.51 -5.85
N ALA A 76 0.18 -12.28 -5.49
CA ALA A 76 1.01 -11.39 -4.68
C ALA A 76 1.27 -11.92 -3.27
N THR A 77 2.48 -11.71 -2.78
CA THR A 77 2.93 -12.08 -1.44
C THR A 77 3.26 -10.86 -0.58
N LEU A 78 3.60 -9.75 -1.23
CA LEU A 78 4.13 -8.56 -0.58
C LEU A 78 3.46 -7.31 -1.14
N LEU A 79 3.08 -6.40 -0.24
CA LEU A 79 2.56 -5.08 -0.55
C LEU A 79 3.45 -4.02 0.09
N VAL A 80 3.82 -3.00 -0.68
CA VAL A 80 4.56 -1.84 -0.19
C VAL A 80 3.78 -0.57 -0.51
N VAL A 81 3.51 0.27 0.49
CA VAL A 81 2.89 1.59 0.28
C VAL A 81 3.94 2.66 0.53
N ARG A 82 4.06 3.62 -0.39
CA ARG A 82 5.07 4.69 -0.32
C ARG A 82 4.66 5.89 -1.16
N ASP A 83 5.36 7.01 -0.98
CA ASP A 83 5.39 8.08 -1.97
C ASP A 83 5.98 7.55 -3.29
N ARG A 84 5.29 7.82 -4.41
CA ARG A 84 5.73 7.40 -5.73
C ARG A 84 7.05 8.09 -6.10
N GLY A 85 7.16 9.38 -5.78
CA GLY A 85 8.33 10.20 -6.09
C GLY A 85 9.55 9.94 -5.19
N LEU A 86 9.37 9.29 -4.03
CA LEU A 86 10.38 9.15 -2.97
C LEU A 86 10.98 10.48 -2.53
N ALA A 87 10.25 11.58 -2.69
CA ALA A 87 10.78 12.93 -2.58
C ALA A 87 10.02 13.78 -1.55
N ARG A 88 8.87 13.32 -1.08
CA ARG A 88 7.98 14.10 -0.20
C ARG A 88 7.63 13.32 1.06
N ALA A 89 7.47 14.06 2.15
CA ALA A 89 6.98 13.58 3.45
C ALA A 89 5.49 13.90 3.57
N GLY A 90 4.70 13.00 4.15
CA GLY A 90 3.28 13.27 4.43
C GLY A 90 3.06 14.13 5.67
N PHE A 91 4.04 14.25 6.57
CA PHE A 91 3.89 15.08 7.76
C PHE A 91 3.88 16.59 7.47
N ASP A 92 4.42 17.02 6.32
CA ASP A 92 4.52 18.44 5.96
C ASP A 92 3.16 19.10 5.62
N GLU A 93 2.12 18.30 5.34
CA GLU A 93 0.83 18.79 4.83
C GLU A 93 -0.35 18.08 5.51
N GLU A 94 -1.38 18.85 5.87
CA GLU A 94 -2.57 18.31 6.54
C GLU A 94 -3.28 17.24 5.67
N GLY A 95 -3.58 16.10 6.29
CA GLY A 95 -4.24 14.97 5.63
C GLY A 95 -3.35 14.19 4.66
N SER A 96 -2.11 14.63 4.44
CA SER A 96 -1.17 14.01 3.52
C SER A 96 -0.59 12.70 4.07
N GLY A 97 -0.22 11.79 3.16
CA GLY A 97 0.38 10.50 3.48
C GLY A 97 -0.53 9.47 4.16
N ARG A 98 -1.75 9.83 4.57
CA ARG A 98 -2.72 8.89 5.17
C ARG A 98 -3.39 8.05 4.09
N TYR A 99 -3.46 6.74 4.30
CA TYR A 99 -4.09 5.83 3.37
C TYR A 99 -4.86 4.70 4.08
N THR A 100 -5.75 4.09 3.33
CA THR A 100 -6.50 2.88 3.68
C THR A 100 -6.27 1.82 2.61
N LEU A 101 -6.02 0.60 3.06
CA LEU A 101 -5.98 -0.61 2.27
C LEU A 101 -7.19 -1.46 2.64
N GLU A 102 -7.92 -1.96 1.67
CA GLU A 102 -9.08 -2.83 1.88
C GLU A 102 -8.97 -4.09 1.04
N LEU A 103 -9.15 -5.25 1.66
CA LEU A 103 -9.36 -6.52 0.96
C LEU A 103 -10.86 -6.78 0.84
N SER A 104 -11.34 -6.92 -0.39
CA SER A 104 -12.76 -7.17 -0.66
C SER A 104 -12.93 -8.26 -1.74
N SER A 105 -14.03 -8.99 -1.63
CA SER A 105 -14.44 -10.01 -2.61
C SER A 105 -15.03 -9.41 -3.88
N THR A 106 -15.42 -8.13 -3.85
CA THR A 106 -15.96 -7.43 -5.01
C THR A 106 -14.85 -7.19 -6.03
N PRO A 107 -15.03 -7.56 -7.31
CA PRO A 107 -14.08 -7.27 -8.39
C PRO A 107 -13.78 -5.77 -8.54
N CYS A 108 -12.64 -5.47 -9.13
CA CYS A 108 -12.34 -4.11 -9.57
C CYS A 108 -13.30 -3.70 -10.69
N PRO A 109 -13.76 -2.44 -10.72
CA PRO A 109 -14.60 -1.92 -11.78
C PRO A 109 -13.92 -1.94 -13.16
#